data_AF-A0A957J6D8-F1
#
_entry.id   AF-A0A957J6D8-F1
#
_cell.length_a   1.000
_cell.length_b   1.000
_cell.length_c   1.000
_cell.angle_alpha   90.00
_cell.angle_beta   90.00
_cell.angle_gamma   90.00
#
_symmetry.space_group_name_H-M   'P 1'
#
loop_
_entity.id
_entity.type
_entity.pdbx_description
1 polymer ?
#
loop_
_entity_poly.entity_id
_entity_poly.type
_entity_poly.pdbx_seq_one_letter_code
_entity_poly.pdbx_strand_id
1 'polypeptide(L)'
;MTPEKLLRIVIIFLFITGLLLIFLSLTAEWLGVDLTPGFGAIQMFQLLLGLTLLTGAGYLQIYTLRSADAPRSLQADIGIRLGATGLVLAYVAGLSDLVGIGTHTEPGFVRPFVGWLQLVGLAMSILLITIGLLLYFTSRGTRPSSSLEFLLRDKTEQ
;
A
#
# COMPACT_ATOMS: atom_id res chain seq x y z
N MET A 1 24.50 -12.26 9.89
CA MET A 1 23.37 -11.35 10.22
C MET A 1 22.16 -12.22 10.52
N THR A 2 21.45 -12.02 11.64
CA THR A 2 20.24 -12.83 11.93
C THR A 2 19.10 -12.44 10.97
N PRO A 3 18.22 -13.37 10.59
CA PRO A 3 17.15 -13.11 9.62
C PRO A 3 16.22 -11.96 10.07
N GLU A 4 15.98 -11.81 11.37
CA GLU A 4 15.20 -10.72 11.94
C GLU A 4 15.84 -9.33 11.74
N LYS A 5 17.18 -9.26 11.85
CA LYS A 5 17.92 -8.01 11.61
C LYS A 5 17.88 -7.63 10.13
N LEU A 6 18.01 -8.61 9.24
CA LEU A 6 17.89 -8.39 7.79
C LEU A 6 16.50 -7.85 7.44
N LEU A 7 15.44 -8.47 7.96
CA LEU A 7 14.06 -8.05 7.71
C LEU A 7 13.82 -6.61 8.18
N ARG A 8 14.30 -6.25 9.38
CA ARG A 8 14.18 -4.87 9.90
C ARG A 8 14.93 -3.85 9.02
N ILE A 9 16.12 -4.20 8.53
CA ILE A 9 16.88 -3.34 7.60
C ILE A 9 16.11 -3.15 6.30
N VAL A 10 15.53 -4.21 5.75
CA VAL A 10 14.70 -4.15 4.53
C VAL A 10 13.49 -3.24 4.74
N ILE A 11 12.78 -3.37 5.87
CA ILE A 11 11.62 -2.51 6.18
C ILE A 11 12.02 -1.04 6.22
N ILE A 12 13.11 -0.71 6.93
CA ILE A 12 13.61 0.67 7.03
C ILE A 12 14.02 1.20 5.65
N PHE A 13 14.71 0.38 4.85
CA PHE A 13 15.11 0.74 3.49
C PHE A 13 13.90 1.04 2.60
N LEU A 14 12.88 0.18 2.62
CA LEU A 14 11.64 0.37 1.86
C LEU A 14 10.90 1.64 2.32
N PHE A 15 10.82 1.87 3.63
CA PHE A 15 10.15 3.04 4.20
C PHE A 15 10.85 4.35 3.80
N ILE A 16 12.17 4.43 3.99
CA ILE A 16 12.96 5.64 3.65
C ILE A 16 12.91 5.90 2.15
N THR A 17 13.13 4.86 1.33
CA THR A 17 13.11 4.99 -0.13
C THR A 17 11.72 5.40 -0.61
N GLY A 18 10.67 4.78 -0.08
CA GLY A 18 9.28 5.13 -0.40
C GLY A 18 8.95 6.59 -0.08
N LEU A 19 9.31 7.05 1.12
CA LEU A 19 9.15 8.44 1.52
C LEU A 19 9.93 9.40 0.63
N LEU A 20 11.18 9.08 0.30
CA LEU A 20 12.03 9.92 -0.54
C LEU A 20 11.43 10.05 -1.95
N LEU A 21 10.94 8.96 -2.55
CA LEU A 21 10.31 8.99 -3.86
C LEU A 21 9.03 9.84 -3.87
N ILE A 22 8.18 9.70 -2.85
CA ILE A 22 6.96 10.53 -2.71
C ILE A 22 7.34 11.99 -2.51
N PHE A 23 8.27 12.28 -1.61
CA PHE A 23 8.71 13.64 -1.31
C PHE A 23 9.27 14.30 -2.56
N LEU A 24 10.19 13.63 -3.27
CA LEU A 24 10.78 14.15 -4.50
C LEU A 24 9.71 14.39 -5.57
N SER A 25 8.73 13.50 -5.68
CA SER A 25 7.61 13.64 -6.63
C SER A 25 6.74 14.87 -6.31
N LEU A 26 6.43 15.11 -5.03
CA LEU A 26 5.64 16.28 -4.60
C LEU A 26 6.41 17.60 -4.72
N THR A 27 7.72 17.58 -4.46
CA THR A 27 8.57 18.78 -4.60
C THR A 27 8.90 19.14 -6.05
N ALA A 28 8.64 18.23 -6.99
CA ALA A 28 8.94 18.47 -8.40
C ALA A 28 8.16 19.67 -8.97
N GLU A 29 6.90 19.85 -8.54
CA GLU A 29 6.04 20.99 -8.88
C GLU A 29 6.63 22.33 -8.38
N TRP A 30 7.30 22.32 -7.23
CA TRP A 30 7.93 23.52 -6.66
C TRP A 30 9.23 23.89 -7.38
N LEU A 31 9.89 22.93 -8.02
CA LEU A 31 11.16 23.12 -8.73
C LEU A 31 10.96 23.65 -10.17
N GLY A 32 9.72 23.78 -10.65
CA GLY A 32 9.42 24.34 -11.97
C GLY A 32 9.91 23.46 -13.12
N VAL A 33 10.10 22.15 -12.89
CA VAL A 33 10.53 21.19 -13.92
C VAL A 33 9.36 20.83 -14.87
N ASP A 34 8.16 21.28 -14.53
CA ASP A 34 6.87 21.12 -15.23
C ASP A 34 6.84 21.71 -16.65
N LEU A 35 7.87 22.47 -17.04
CA LEU A 35 8.01 23.01 -18.40
C LEU A 35 8.50 21.96 -19.41
N THR A 36 8.99 20.81 -18.95
CA THR A 36 9.45 19.73 -19.86
C THR A 36 8.30 18.79 -20.21
N PRO A 37 7.95 18.64 -21.50
CA PRO A 37 6.92 17.69 -21.94
C PRO A 37 7.21 16.27 -21.45
N GLY A 38 6.20 15.60 -20.89
CA GLY A 38 6.31 14.21 -20.38
C GLY A 38 6.84 14.05 -18.95
N PHE A 39 7.29 15.14 -18.30
CA PHE A 39 7.82 15.08 -16.94
C PHE A 39 6.77 14.63 -15.90
N GLY A 40 5.51 15.05 -16.06
CA GLY A 40 4.41 14.64 -15.19
C GLY A 40 4.16 13.12 -15.16
N ALA A 41 4.41 12.40 -16.26
CA ALA A 41 4.27 10.94 -16.29
C ALA A 41 5.34 10.25 -15.44
N ILE A 42 6.59 10.73 -15.51
CA ILE A 42 7.70 10.22 -14.69
C ILE A 42 7.44 10.55 -13.22
N GLN A 43 7.00 11.79 -12.92
CA GLN A 43 6.63 12.22 -11.57
C GLN A 43 5.53 11.34 -10.98
N MET A 44 4.49 11.03 -11.76
CA MET A 44 3.38 10.19 -11.32
C MET A 44 3.81 8.73 -11.12
N PHE A 45 4.64 8.18 -12.02
CA PHE A 45 5.21 6.84 -11.84
C PHE A 45 6.08 6.76 -10.57
N GLN A 46 6.87 7.80 -10.32
CA GLN A 46 7.69 7.92 -9.12
C GLN A 46 6.82 7.96 -7.84
N LEU A 47 5.70 8.68 -7.86
CA LEU A 47 4.73 8.71 -6.77
C LEU A 47 4.16 7.31 -6.48
N LEU A 48 3.76 6.57 -7.52
CA LEU A 48 3.19 5.23 -7.42
C LEU A 48 4.21 4.20 -6.89
N LEU A 49 5.47 4.29 -7.35
CA LEU A 49 6.56 3.48 -6.79
C LEU A 49 6.77 3.78 -5.32
N GLY A 50 6.82 5.06 -4.94
CA GLY A 50 6.94 5.48 -3.55
C GLY A 50 5.81 4.93 -2.68
N LEU A 51 4.56 5.04 -3.16
CA LEU A 51 3.38 4.49 -2.49
C LEU A 51 3.45 2.97 -2.32
N THR A 52 3.93 2.25 -3.33
CA THR A 52 4.10 0.78 -3.28
C THR A 52 5.11 0.38 -2.22
N LEU A 53 6.28 1.03 -2.19
CA LEU A 53 7.33 0.76 -1.20
C LEU A 53 6.84 1.06 0.21
N LEU A 54 6.16 2.20 0.40
CA LEU A 54 5.63 2.61 1.69
C LEU A 54 4.55 1.64 2.20
N THR A 55 3.65 1.22 1.30
CA THR A 55 2.61 0.23 1.61
C THR A 55 3.24 -1.10 2.01
N GLY A 56 4.22 -1.59 1.22
CA GLY A 56 4.95 -2.82 1.52
C GLY A 56 5.67 -2.77 2.86
N ALA A 57 6.35 -1.66 3.16
CA ALA A 57 6.99 -1.44 4.45
C ALA A 57 6.00 -1.48 5.61
N GLY A 58 4.81 -0.87 5.46
CA GLY A 58 3.75 -0.89 6.47
C GLY A 58 3.24 -2.30 6.77
N TYR A 59 2.92 -3.09 5.74
CA TYR A 59 2.46 -4.47 5.93
C TYR A 59 3.55 -5.38 6.51
N LEU A 60 4.80 -5.24 6.07
CA LEU A 60 5.94 -5.98 6.63
C LEU A 60 6.19 -5.61 8.10
N GLN A 61 6.06 -4.33 8.45
CA GLN A 61 6.22 -3.87 9.83
C GLN A 61 5.17 -4.51 10.75
N ILE A 62 3.89 -4.54 10.33
CA ILE A 62 2.83 -5.21 11.11
C ILE A 62 3.08 -6.72 11.18
N TYR A 63 3.56 -7.34 10.09
CA TYR A 63 3.93 -8.75 10.09
C TYR A 63 4.99 -9.07 11.15
N THR A 64 6.01 -8.22 11.32
CA THR A 64 7.04 -8.41 12.37
C THR A 64 6.54 -8.21 13.80
N LEU A 65 5.43 -7.47 13.98
CA LEU A 65 4.82 -7.28 15.29
C LEU A 65 3.95 -8.47 15.70
N ARG A 66 3.57 -9.34 14.75
CA ARG A 66 2.76 -10.52 15.00
C ARG A 66 3.63 -11.66 15.52
N SER A 67 3.15 -12.38 16.52
CA SER A 67 3.80 -13.61 16.99
C SER A 67 3.86 -14.66 15.89
N ALA A 68 5.00 -15.36 15.77
CA ALA A 68 5.23 -16.37 14.72
C ALA A 68 4.16 -17.48 14.69
N ASP A 69 3.60 -17.83 15.85
CA ASP A 69 2.59 -18.88 16.01
C ASP A 69 1.14 -18.37 15.98
N ALA A 70 0.90 -17.07 15.76
CA ALA A 70 -0.46 -16.53 15.76
C ALA A 70 -1.16 -16.86 14.42
N PRO A 71 -2.17 -17.76 14.42
CA PRO A 71 -2.87 -18.12 13.19
C PRO A 71 -3.48 -16.88 12.52
N ARG A 72 -3.41 -16.84 11.18
CA ARG A 72 -3.97 -15.74 10.38
C ARG A 72 -5.49 -15.74 10.51
N SER A 73 -6.04 -14.62 10.92
CA SER A 73 -7.50 -14.44 10.99
C SER A 73 -8.02 -13.97 9.64
N LEU A 74 -9.30 -14.25 9.37
CA LEU A 74 -9.98 -13.79 8.16
C LEU A 74 -9.87 -12.27 7.96
N GLN A 75 -9.93 -11.50 9.06
CA GLN A 75 -9.72 -10.05 9.04
C GLN A 75 -8.34 -9.66 8.50
N ALA A 76 -7.28 -10.42 8.85
CA ALA A 76 -5.93 -10.17 8.38
C ALA A 76 -5.82 -10.38 6.86
N ASP A 77 -6.46 -11.43 6.35
CA ASP A 77 -6.47 -11.75 4.93
C ASP A 77 -7.27 -10.74 4.12
N ILE A 78 -8.42 -10.28 4.64
CA ILE A 78 -9.19 -9.18 4.06
C ILE A 78 -8.36 -7.91 4.05
N GLY A 79 -7.68 -7.56 5.15
CA GLY A 79 -6.85 -6.36 5.25
C GLY A 79 -5.75 -6.32 4.19
N ILE A 80 -5.07 -7.44 3.95
CA ILE A 80 -4.03 -7.53 2.90
C ILE A 80 -4.63 -7.41 1.50
N ARG A 81 -5.74 -8.10 1.22
CA ARG A 81 -6.40 -8.02 -0.10
C ARG A 81 -6.92 -6.61 -0.37
N LEU A 82 -7.52 -5.96 0.62
CA LEU A 82 -8.04 -4.60 0.49
C LEU A 82 -6.93 -3.59 0.20
N GLY A 83 -5.79 -3.69 0.87
CA GLY A 83 -4.63 -2.85 0.56
C GLY A 83 -4.06 -3.10 -0.82
N ALA A 84 -3.99 -4.36 -1.26
CA ALA A 84 -3.58 -4.70 -2.62
C ALA A 84 -4.54 -4.12 -3.67
N THR A 85 -5.86 -4.19 -3.42
CA THR A 85 -6.84 -3.55 -4.33
C THR A 85 -6.71 -2.04 -4.34
N GLY A 86 -6.45 -1.41 -3.20
CA GLY A 86 -6.15 0.02 -3.13
C GLY A 86 -4.93 0.37 -3.98
N LEU A 87 -3.85 -0.43 -3.90
CA LEU A 87 -2.67 -0.21 -4.74
C LEU A 87 -3.00 -0.33 -6.23
N VAL A 88 -3.75 -1.35 -6.65
CA VAL A 88 -4.19 -1.50 -8.04
C VAL A 88 -4.99 -0.27 -8.50
N LEU A 89 -5.92 0.23 -7.68
CA LEU A 89 -6.67 1.45 -8.00
C LEU A 89 -5.74 2.67 -8.13
N ALA A 90 -4.71 2.79 -7.30
CA ALA A 90 -3.73 3.88 -7.39
C ALA A 90 -3.04 3.86 -8.76
N TYR A 91 -2.60 2.69 -9.22
CA TYR A 91 -1.96 2.53 -10.52
C TYR A 91 -2.91 2.81 -11.69
N VAL A 92 -4.15 2.33 -11.62
CA VAL A 92 -5.15 2.58 -12.68
C VAL A 92 -5.49 4.07 -12.75
N ALA A 93 -5.73 4.73 -11.62
CA ALA A 93 -6.02 6.16 -11.59
C ALA A 93 -4.79 6.98 -12.03
N GLY A 94 -3.62 6.67 -11.50
CA GLY A 94 -2.39 7.41 -11.75
C GLY A 94 -1.82 7.27 -13.15
N LEU A 95 -2.04 6.13 -13.81
CA LEU A 95 -1.60 5.89 -15.18
C LEU A 95 -2.71 6.16 -16.20
N SER A 96 -3.88 6.64 -15.78
CA SER A 96 -5.04 6.84 -16.67
C SER A 96 -4.74 7.81 -17.82
N ASP A 97 -4.07 8.92 -17.54
CA ASP A 97 -3.62 9.90 -18.54
C ASP A 97 -2.57 9.29 -19.50
N LEU A 98 -1.69 8.41 -19.01
CA LEU A 98 -0.65 7.76 -19.83
C LEU A 98 -1.20 6.67 -20.75
N VAL A 99 -2.27 5.99 -20.34
CA VAL A 99 -2.95 4.93 -21.11
C VAL A 99 -3.94 5.52 -22.12
N GLY A 100 -4.14 6.85 -22.15
CA GLY A 100 -5.05 7.52 -23.08
C GLY A 100 -6.54 7.36 -22.74
N ILE A 101 -6.83 6.90 -21.52
CA ILE A 101 -8.20 6.83 -20.95
C ILE A 101 -8.54 8.13 -20.20
N GLY A 102 -7.52 8.90 -19.83
CA GLY A 102 -7.63 10.17 -19.13
C GLY A 102 -8.32 11.29 -19.93
N THR A 103 -8.83 12.27 -19.20
CA THR A 103 -9.70 13.34 -19.74
C THR A 103 -8.96 14.44 -20.52
N HIS A 104 -7.62 14.43 -20.54
CA HIS A 104 -6.78 15.43 -21.22
C HIS A 104 -5.86 14.78 -22.26
N THR A 105 -6.43 14.26 -23.34
CA THR A 105 -5.71 13.69 -24.49
C THR A 105 -5.28 14.75 -25.52
N GLU A 106 -5.25 16.04 -25.17
CA GLU A 106 -4.99 17.11 -26.14
C GLU A 106 -3.49 17.39 -26.36
N PRO A 107 -3.02 17.43 -27.62
CA PRO A 107 -1.61 17.63 -27.99
C PRO A 107 -1.19 19.11 -27.99
N GLY A 108 -1.60 19.89 -26.99
CA GLY A 108 -1.35 21.33 -26.95
C GLY A 108 -0.69 21.79 -25.68
N PHE A 109 0.65 21.86 -25.67
CA PHE A 109 1.55 22.79 -24.96
C PHE A 109 1.05 23.63 -23.75
N VAL A 110 0.15 23.11 -22.92
CA VAL A 110 -0.44 23.83 -21.79
C VAL A 110 -0.57 22.84 -20.63
N ARG A 111 0.41 22.92 -19.73
CA ARG A 111 0.49 22.39 -18.36
C ARG A 111 -0.04 20.96 -18.13
N PRO A 112 0.82 20.02 -17.66
CA PRO A 112 0.36 18.72 -17.16
C PRO A 112 -0.62 18.95 -15.99
N PHE A 113 -1.93 18.93 -16.26
CA PHE A 113 -2.96 19.15 -15.26
C PHE A 113 -3.55 17.80 -14.88
N VAL A 114 -3.20 17.32 -13.69
CA VAL A 114 -3.76 16.08 -13.15
C VAL A 114 -5.28 16.24 -13.10
N GLY A 115 -6.01 15.40 -13.83
CA GLY A 115 -7.46 15.47 -13.89
C GLY A 115 -8.09 15.29 -12.51
N TRP A 116 -9.21 15.97 -12.25
CA TRP A 116 -9.96 15.83 -11.00
C TRP A 116 -10.29 14.36 -10.68
N LEU A 117 -10.64 13.57 -11.71
CA LEU A 117 -10.92 12.14 -11.57
C LEU A 117 -9.68 11.34 -11.13
N GLN A 118 -8.49 11.70 -11.59
CA GLN A 118 -7.24 11.07 -11.17
C GLN A 118 -6.93 11.37 -9.71
N LEU A 119 -7.14 12.62 -9.26
CA LEU A 119 -6.97 13.00 -7.85
C LEU A 119 -7.95 12.24 -6.94
N VAL A 120 -9.23 12.15 -7.34
CA VAL A 120 -10.23 11.40 -6.58
C VAL A 120 -9.89 9.90 -6.54
N GLY A 121 -9.46 9.33 -7.68
CA GLY A 121 -9.02 7.94 -7.75
C GLY A 121 -7.83 7.64 -6.83
N LEU A 122 -6.83 8.54 -6.82
CA LEU A 122 -5.70 8.45 -5.92
C LEU A 122 -6.10 8.57 -4.45
N ALA A 123 -6.97 9.53 -4.10
CA ALA A 123 -7.46 9.69 -2.73
C ALA A 123 -8.20 8.44 -2.23
N MET A 124 -9.08 7.88 -3.07
CA MET A 124 -9.80 6.63 -2.77
C MET A 124 -8.84 5.45 -2.62
N SER A 125 -7.80 5.38 -3.45
CA SER A 125 -6.79 4.32 -3.37
C SER A 125 -6.03 4.33 -2.04
N ILE A 126 -5.62 5.53 -1.58
CA ILE A 126 -4.93 5.73 -0.30
C ILE A 126 -5.84 5.36 0.87
N LEU A 127 -7.13 5.71 0.77
CA LEU A 127 -8.13 5.33 1.76
C LEU A 127 -8.24 3.80 1.89
N LEU A 128 -8.35 3.08 0.78
CA LEU A 128 -8.42 1.61 0.80
C LEU A 128 -7.15 0.96 1.35
N ILE A 129 -5.96 1.49 0.99
CA ILE A 129 -4.68 1.04 1.54
C ILE A 129 -4.66 1.21 3.05
N THR A 130 -5.10 2.37 3.54
CA THR A 130 -5.09 2.70 4.97
C THR A 130 -6.09 1.83 5.75
N ILE A 131 -7.29 1.62 5.22
CA ILE A 131 -8.27 0.70 5.82
C ILE A 131 -7.71 -0.73 5.83
N GLY A 132 -7.11 -1.18 4.74
CA GLY A 132 -6.48 -2.50 4.66
C GLY A 132 -5.37 -2.70 5.70
N LEU A 133 -4.52 -1.68 5.88
CA LEU A 133 -3.45 -1.68 6.86
C LEU A 133 -4.00 -1.71 8.29
N LEU A 134 -5.05 -0.92 8.57
CA LEU A 134 -5.73 -0.87 9.87
C LEU A 134 -6.39 -2.21 10.21
N LEU A 135 -7.06 -2.84 9.24
CA LEU A 135 -7.65 -4.17 9.41
C LEU A 135 -6.58 -5.22 9.71
N TYR A 136 -5.44 -5.17 9.02
CA TYR A 136 -4.34 -6.08 9.26
C TYR A 136 -3.72 -5.87 10.66
N PHE A 137 -3.52 -4.61 11.05
CA PHE A 137 -3.02 -4.24 12.38
C PHE A 137 -3.95 -4.67 13.52
N THR A 138 -5.26 -4.46 13.36
CA THR A 138 -6.27 -4.76 14.38
C THR A 138 -6.60 -6.26 14.47
N SER A 139 -6.20 -7.05 13.47
CA SER A 139 -6.52 -8.47 13.41
C SER A 139 -5.95 -9.21 14.62
N ARG A 140 -6.82 -9.75 15.48
CA ARG A 140 -6.41 -10.66 16.56
C ARG A 140 -6.19 -12.05 15.96
N GLY A 141 -5.17 -12.78 16.43
CA GLY A 141 -4.98 -14.19 16.06
C GLY A 141 -6.23 -15.00 16.43
N THR A 142 -6.61 -15.98 15.61
CA THR A 142 -7.73 -16.85 15.95
C THR A 142 -7.38 -17.60 17.25
N ARG A 143 -8.32 -17.61 18.19
CA ARG A 143 -8.17 -18.34 19.47
C ARG A 143 -8.48 -19.81 19.17
N PRO A 144 -7.52 -20.75 19.28
CA PRO A 144 -7.82 -22.16 19.11
C PRO A 144 -8.50 -22.63 20.39
N SER A 145 -9.82 -22.63 20.39
CA SER A 145 -10.61 -23.40 21.33
C SER A 145 -11.84 -23.87 20.58
N SER A 146 -11.63 -24.93 19.79
CA SER A 146 -12.76 -25.73 19.31
C SER A 146 -13.43 -26.27 20.57
N SER A 147 -14.67 -25.86 20.82
CA SER A 147 -15.48 -26.39 21.92
C SER A 147 -15.57 -27.92 21.86
N LEU A 148 -15.36 -28.53 20.69
CA LEU A 148 -15.24 -29.97 20.51
C LEU A 148 -13.98 -30.57 21.17
N GLU A 149 -12.84 -29.88 21.12
CA GLU A 149 -11.59 -30.32 21.75
C GLU A 149 -11.68 -30.20 23.29
N PHE A 150 -12.36 -29.16 23.78
CA PHE A 150 -12.71 -29.04 25.19
C PHE A 150 -13.62 -30.18 25.67
N LEU A 151 -14.67 -30.48 24.89
CA LEU A 151 -15.60 -31.57 25.21
C LEU A 151 -14.97 -32.96 25.08
N LEU A 152 -14.05 -33.16 24.13
CA LEU A 152 -13.33 -34.41 23.97
C LEU A 152 -12.31 -34.60 25.10
N ARG A 153 -11.61 -33.54 25.53
CA ARG A 153 -10.66 -33.61 26.64
C ARG A 153 -11.35 -33.95 27.96
N ASP A 154 -12.48 -33.30 28.26
CA ASP A 154 -13.28 -33.57 29.46
C ASP A 154 -13.80 -35.02 29.51
N LYS A 155 -14.14 -35.59 28.35
CA LYS A 155 -14.61 -36.97 28.24
C LYS A 155 -13.50 -38.02 28.30
N THR A 156 -12.23 -37.64 28.13
CA THR A 156 -11.08 -38.56 28.19
C THR A 156 -10.44 -38.59 29.58
N GLU A 157 -10.76 -37.63 30.45
CA GLU A 157 -10.30 -37.57 31.84
C GLU A 157 -11.30 -38.15 32.86
N GLN A 158 -12.40 -38.76 32.40
CA GLN A 158 -13.35 -39.57 33.19
C GLN A 158 -13.20 -41.06 32.85
#